data_AF-A0A968TUF8-F1
#
_entry.id   AF-A0A968TUF8-F1
#
_cell.length_a   1.000
_cell.length_b   1.000
_cell.length_c   1.000
_cell.angle_alpha   90.00
_cell.angle_beta   90.00
_cell.angle_gamma   90.00
#
_symmetry.space_group_name_H-M   'P 1'
#
loop_
_entity.id
_entity.type
_entity.pdbx_description
1 polymer ?
#
loop_
_entity_poly.entity_id
_entity_poly.type
_entity_poly.pdbx_seq_one_letter_code
_entity_poly.pdbx_strand_id
1 'polypeptide(L)'
;MSIARALLCEPRVLILDEATSSVDSETELHIQQALAELVKGRTSIIIAHRLSTLRNCDNIMVVDEGKIIEVGSHSQLMALDGKYARMVRIQTSVSKEASVDQVIQHEITQAQDQPIERPELKTDEVTGLTPISGHRPRWLTPEHVRIHLGNHNALHVTITNERIYSGVFALRCMPVSDPQKYISLRWHDADNRDQEIGLIRALTDWPADARELIEAALTRRYLLHEVISIESIKPFHNYLDFSVITDHGPMTFIMRHSGSAAIDYGHTGKLLIDVEENRFVIPDLNRLTERQRALFERYVYW
;
A
#
# COMPACT_ATOMS: atom_id res chain seq x y z
N MET A 1 3.20 -0.48 2.35
CA MET A 1 1.85 0.16 2.44
C MET A 1 0.99 -0.11 1.20
N SER A 2 1.55 -0.15 -0.02
CA SER A 2 0.80 -0.40 -1.27
C SER A 2 0.04 -1.73 -1.34
N ILE A 3 0.61 -2.83 -0.82
CA ILE A 3 -0.08 -4.14 -0.74
C ILE A 3 -1.29 -4.06 0.19
N ALA A 4 -1.15 -3.44 1.37
CA ALA A 4 -2.26 -3.23 2.30
C ALA A 4 -3.38 -2.37 1.65
N ARG A 5 -3.03 -1.35 0.87
CA ARG A 5 -4.02 -0.57 0.10
C ARG A 5 -4.79 -1.44 -0.90
N ALA A 6 -4.09 -2.28 -1.66
CA ALA A 6 -4.72 -3.19 -2.62
C ALA A 6 -5.60 -4.26 -1.94
N LEU A 7 -5.24 -4.71 -0.74
CA LEU A 7 -6.07 -5.60 0.07
C LEU A 7 -7.38 -4.89 0.46
N LEU A 8 -7.29 -3.65 0.95
CA LEU A 8 -8.41 -2.86 1.43
C LEU A 8 -9.40 -2.43 0.34
N CYS A 9 -8.93 -2.17 -0.88
CA CYS A 9 -9.79 -1.76 -1.99
C CYS A 9 -10.62 -2.89 -2.61
N GLU A 10 -10.36 -4.15 -2.26
CA GLU A 10 -11.00 -5.34 -2.84
C GLU A 10 -11.22 -5.28 -4.38
N PRO A 11 -10.18 -4.92 -5.18
CA PRO A 11 -10.33 -4.75 -6.62
C PRO A 11 -10.67 -6.07 -7.32
N ARG A 12 -11.56 -6.01 -8.33
CA ARG A 12 -11.87 -7.17 -9.20
C ARG A 12 -10.72 -7.53 -10.14
N VAL A 13 -9.91 -6.55 -10.53
CA VAL A 13 -8.73 -6.71 -11.38
C VAL A 13 -7.53 -6.11 -10.67
N LEU A 14 -6.47 -6.90 -10.50
CA LEU A 14 -5.24 -6.52 -9.83
C LEU A 14 -4.08 -6.51 -10.83
N ILE A 15 -3.28 -5.45 -10.83
CA ILE A 15 -2.02 -5.40 -11.59
C ILE A 15 -0.89 -5.30 -10.58
N LEU A 16 0.02 -6.28 -10.62
CA LEU A 16 1.21 -6.34 -9.78
C LEU A 16 2.43 -6.12 -10.67
N ASP A 17 3.01 -4.93 -10.58
CA ASP A 17 4.23 -4.58 -11.31
C ASP A 17 5.42 -4.63 -10.36
N GLU A 18 6.30 -5.62 -10.55
CA GLU A 18 7.53 -5.83 -9.77
C GLU A 18 7.35 -5.75 -8.23
N ALA A 19 6.22 -6.21 -7.70
CA ALA A 19 5.81 -5.98 -6.30
C ALA A 19 6.77 -6.53 -5.21
N THR A 20 7.84 -7.23 -5.59
CA THR A 20 8.84 -7.85 -4.69
C THR A 20 10.28 -7.43 -4.98
N SER A 21 10.55 -6.46 -5.87
CA SER A 21 11.91 -6.17 -6.34
C SER A 21 12.81 -5.46 -5.30
N SER A 22 12.25 -4.88 -4.24
CA SER A 22 12.98 -4.08 -3.24
C SER A 22 12.84 -4.57 -1.79
N VAL A 23 12.70 -5.87 -1.56
CA VAL A 23 12.37 -6.45 -0.24
C VAL A 23 13.53 -7.28 0.31
N ASP A 24 13.92 -7.01 1.57
CA ASP A 24 14.90 -7.79 2.34
C ASP A 24 14.42 -9.24 2.58
N SER A 25 15.34 -10.20 2.59
CA SER A 25 15.07 -11.65 2.63
C SER A 25 14.18 -12.11 3.80
N GLU A 26 14.23 -11.44 4.95
CA GLU A 26 13.40 -11.76 6.13
C GLU A 26 11.93 -11.31 5.95
N THR A 27 11.71 -10.22 5.21
CA THR A 27 10.36 -9.66 4.97
C THR A 27 9.68 -10.31 3.77
N GLU A 28 10.45 -11.02 2.94
CA GLU A 28 9.98 -11.61 1.70
C GLU A 28 8.89 -12.67 1.90
N LEU A 29 9.02 -13.55 2.90
CA LEU A 29 8.03 -14.60 3.14
C LEU A 29 6.66 -14.02 3.48
N HIS A 30 6.62 -13.01 4.35
CA HIS A 30 5.37 -12.33 4.72
C HIS A 30 4.73 -11.61 3.54
N ILE A 31 5.56 -10.99 2.69
CA ILE A 31 5.07 -10.32 1.48
C ILE A 31 4.54 -11.33 0.46
N GLN A 32 5.21 -12.47 0.27
CA GLN A 32 4.75 -13.55 -0.60
C GLN A 32 3.40 -14.11 -0.14
N GLN A 33 3.22 -14.35 1.16
CA GLN A 33 1.94 -14.79 1.73
C GLN A 33 0.83 -13.75 1.52
N ALA A 34 1.12 -12.47 1.76
CA ALA A 34 0.17 -11.39 1.55
C ALA A 34 -0.23 -11.24 0.07
N LEU A 35 0.72 -11.41 -0.87
CA LEU A 35 0.45 -11.40 -2.30
C LEU A 35 -0.37 -12.61 -2.76
N ALA A 36 -0.09 -13.81 -2.22
CA ALA A 36 -0.87 -15.01 -2.53
C ALA A 36 -2.34 -14.84 -2.13
N GLU A 37 -2.61 -14.30 -0.94
CA GLU A 37 -3.97 -13.97 -0.50
C GLU A 37 -4.59 -12.83 -1.32
N LEU A 38 -3.80 -11.83 -1.69
CA LEU A 38 -4.28 -10.71 -2.51
C LEU A 38 -4.76 -11.16 -3.90
N VAL A 39 -4.12 -12.18 -4.50
CA VAL A 39 -4.49 -12.70 -5.84
C VAL A 39 -5.72 -13.62 -5.78
N LYS A 40 -5.98 -14.25 -4.64
CA LYS A 40 -7.03 -15.27 -4.51
C LYS A 40 -8.43 -14.72 -4.84
N GLY A 41 -9.11 -15.39 -5.76
CA GLY A 41 -10.47 -15.01 -6.19
C GLY A 41 -10.53 -13.73 -7.02
N ARG A 42 -9.40 -13.26 -7.58
CA ARG A 42 -9.30 -12.03 -8.38
C ARG A 42 -8.61 -12.30 -9.71
N THR A 43 -8.99 -11.55 -10.74
CA THR A 43 -8.21 -11.53 -11.97
C THR A 43 -6.93 -10.74 -11.73
N SER A 44 -5.78 -11.39 -11.82
CA SER A 44 -4.49 -10.78 -11.51
C SER A 44 -3.55 -10.82 -12.72
N ILE A 45 -2.98 -9.68 -13.08
CA ILE A 45 -1.93 -9.53 -14.08
C ILE A 45 -0.64 -9.25 -13.32
N ILE A 46 0.33 -10.16 -13.43
CA ILE A 46 1.57 -10.09 -12.68
C ILE A 46 2.73 -9.91 -13.65
N ILE A 47 3.47 -8.83 -13.50
CA ILE A 47 4.74 -8.56 -14.17
C ILE A 47 5.82 -8.84 -13.13
N ALA A 48 6.54 -9.95 -13.28
CA ALA A 48 7.50 -10.41 -12.29
C ALA A 48 8.86 -10.74 -12.90
N HIS A 49 9.91 -10.34 -12.18
CA HIS A 49 11.29 -10.76 -12.41
C HIS A 49 11.71 -11.95 -11.54
N ARG A 50 10.88 -12.40 -10.58
CA ARG A 50 11.18 -13.55 -9.70
C ARG A 50 10.41 -14.79 -10.10
N LEU A 51 11.11 -15.92 -10.16
CA LEU A 51 10.57 -17.20 -10.61
C LEU A 51 9.46 -17.76 -9.70
N SER A 52 9.63 -17.60 -8.39
CA SER A 52 8.70 -18.11 -7.37
C SER A 52 7.30 -17.57 -7.56
N THR A 53 7.18 -16.30 -7.95
CA THR A 53 5.90 -15.64 -8.25
C THR A 53 5.28 -16.18 -9.55
N LEU A 54 6.08 -16.52 -10.56
CA LEU A 54 5.61 -16.99 -11.87
C LEU A 54 5.14 -18.45 -11.86
N ARG A 55 5.69 -19.31 -10.99
CA ARG A 55 5.42 -20.75 -10.99
C ARG A 55 3.96 -21.10 -10.70
N ASN A 56 3.28 -20.25 -9.93
CA ASN A 56 1.89 -20.46 -9.50
C ASN A 56 0.86 -19.78 -10.41
N CYS A 57 1.29 -19.15 -11.51
CA CYS A 57 0.38 -18.52 -12.46
C CYS A 57 -0.36 -19.57 -13.30
N ASP A 58 -1.67 -19.38 -13.46
CA ASP A 58 -2.50 -20.24 -14.32
C ASP A 58 -2.05 -20.18 -15.79
N ASN A 59 -1.61 -19.01 -16.25
CA ASN A 59 -1.11 -18.77 -17.59
C ASN A 59 0.02 -17.74 -17.58
N ILE A 60 1.11 -18.01 -18.31
CA ILE A 60 2.29 -17.17 -18.39
C ILE A 60 2.45 -16.73 -19.85
N MET A 61 2.66 -15.42 -20.06
CA MET A 61 2.92 -14.85 -21.37
C MET A 61 4.34 -14.29 -21.42
N VAL A 62 5.17 -14.84 -22.31
CA VAL A 62 6.55 -14.36 -22.51
C VAL A 62 6.54 -13.28 -23.58
N VAL A 63 6.99 -12.09 -23.21
CA VAL A 63 7.10 -10.95 -24.12
C VAL A 63 8.55 -10.78 -24.53
N ASP A 64 8.78 -10.65 -25.84
CA ASP A 64 10.08 -10.35 -26.43
C ASP A 64 9.92 -9.35 -27.58
N GLU A 65 10.76 -8.31 -27.60
CA GLU A 65 10.71 -7.24 -28.61
C GLU A 65 9.28 -6.69 -28.85
N GLY A 66 8.50 -6.55 -27.78
CA GLY A 66 7.12 -6.05 -27.83
C GLY A 66 6.08 -7.04 -28.37
N LYS A 67 6.43 -8.32 -28.55
CA LYS A 67 5.53 -9.37 -29.02
C LYS A 67 5.43 -10.52 -28.01
N ILE A 68 4.27 -11.14 -27.92
CA ILE A 68 4.10 -12.38 -27.15
C ILE A 68 4.67 -13.52 -27.99
N ILE A 69 5.72 -14.16 -27.50
CA ILE A 69 6.42 -15.25 -28.20
C ILE A 69 6.03 -16.64 -27.67
N GLU A 70 5.63 -16.74 -26.40
CA GLU A 70 5.24 -18.00 -25.75
C GLU A 70 4.08 -17.75 -24.79
N VAL A 71 3.14 -18.69 -24.74
CA VAL A 71 2.00 -18.66 -23.82
C VAL A 71 1.74 -20.07 -23.28
N GLY A 72 1.58 -20.19 -21.97
CA GLY A 72 1.18 -21.44 -21.33
C GLY A 72 1.43 -21.45 -19.84
N SER A 73 1.04 -22.54 -19.18
CA SER A 73 1.42 -22.80 -17.79
C SER A 73 2.92 -23.03 -17.65
N HIS A 74 3.43 -22.94 -16.42
CA HIS A 74 4.84 -23.21 -16.11
C HIS A 74 5.31 -24.57 -16.68
N SER A 75 4.55 -25.64 -16.48
CA SER A 75 4.92 -26.98 -16.95
C SER A 75 4.97 -27.07 -18.48
N GLN A 76 4.00 -26.47 -19.17
CA GLN A 76 3.96 -26.41 -20.63
C GLN A 76 5.16 -25.65 -21.19
N LEU A 77 5.46 -24.47 -20.65
CA LEU A 77 6.58 -23.65 -21.12
C LEU A 77 7.95 -24.26 -20.80
N MET A 78 8.07 -24.98 -19.68
CA MET A 78 9.29 -25.75 -19.37
C MET A 78 9.51 -26.91 -20.35
N ALA A 79 8.43 -27.59 -20.76
CA ALA A 79 8.50 -28.69 -21.72
C ALA A 79 8.83 -28.23 -23.15
N LEU A 80 8.42 -27.01 -23.52
CA LEU A 80 8.74 -26.40 -24.82
C LEU A 80 10.23 -26.04 -24.98
N ASP A 81 10.98 -25.99 -23.88
CA ASP A 81 12.41 -25.63 -23.85
C ASP A 81 12.74 -24.26 -24.52
N GLY A 82 11.76 -23.35 -24.46
CA GLY A 82 11.80 -22.04 -25.09
C GLY A 82 12.60 -20.98 -24.32
N LYS A 83 12.34 -19.70 -24.64
CA LYS A 83 12.88 -18.53 -23.93
C LYS A 83 12.51 -18.55 -22.46
N TYR A 84 11.28 -18.96 -22.12
CA TYR A 84 10.88 -19.13 -20.72
C TYR A 84 11.80 -20.09 -19.95
N ALA A 85 11.99 -21.31 -20.48
CA ALA A 85 12.81 -22.34 -19.84
C ALA A 85 14.27 -21.91 -19.66
N ARG A 86 14.82 -21.16 -20.63
CA ARG A 86 16.16 -20.56 -20.51
C ARG A 86 16.24 -19.52 -19.39
N MET A 87 15.28 -18.60 -19.31
CA MET A 87 15.23 -17.61 -18.22
C MET A 87 15.14 -18.29 -16.85
N VAL A 88 14.33 -19.33 -16.75
CA VAL A 88 14.19 -20.14 -15.54
C VAL A 88 15.53 -20.73 -15.10
N ARG A 89 16.22 -21.42 -16.01
CA ARG A 89 17.52 -22.03 -15.70
C ARG A 89 18.58 -21.02 -15.30
N ILE A 90 18.62 -19.85 -15.95
CA ILE A 90 19.54 -18.77 -15.61
C ILE A 90 19.29 -18.31 -14.17
N GLN A 91 18.03 -18.01 -13.81
CA GLN A 91 17.70 -17.58 -12.45
C GLN A 91 18.07 -18.64 -11.41
N THR A 92 17.71 -19.91 -11.64
CA THR A 92 18.07 -21.01 -10.74
C THR A 92 19.59 -21.22 -10.62
N SER A 93 20.36 -20.91 -11.67
CA SER A 93 21.82 -21.03 -11.67
C SER A 93 22.53 -19.89 -10.94
N VAL A 94 21.94 -18.69 -10.96
CA VAL A 94 22.47 -17.48 -10.29
C VAL A 94 22.14 -17.51 -8.79
N SER A 95 21.03 -18.12 -8.37
CA SER A 95 20.64 -18.30 -6.95
C SER A 95 21.47 -19.34 -6.17
N LYS A 96 22.71 -19.62 -6.57
CA LYS A 96 23.58 -20.61 -5.89
C LYS A 96 24.26 -20.10 -4.61
N GLU A 97 24.02 -18.86 -4.20
CA GLU A 97 24.21 -18.43 -2.80
C GLU A 97 22.85 -18.55 -2.09
N ALA A 98 22.85 -19.29 -0.98
CA ALA A 98 21.65 -19.88 -0.35
C ALA A 98 20.50 -18.88 -0.13
N SER A 99 19.50 -18.93 -1.02
CA SER A 99 18.14 -18.47 -0.74
C SER A 99 17.24 -19.65 -0.38
N VAL A 100 16.22 -19.35 0.43
CA VAL A 100 15.23 -20.27 1.05
C VAL A 100 14.42 -21.09 0.02
N ASP A 101 14.60 -20.85 -1.27
CA ASP A 101 14.01 -21.61 -2.39
C ASP A 101 14.25 -23.13 -2.30
N GLN A 102 15.32 -23.58 -1.65
CA GLN A 102 15.62 -25.01 -1.47
C GLN A 102 14.76 -25.70 -0.40
N VAL A 103 14.20 -24.96 0.57
CA VAL A 103 13.41 -25.55 1.68
C VAL A 103 12.07 -26.09 1.18
N ILE A 104 11.46 -25.41 0.20
CA ILE A 104 10.16 -25.79 -0.39
C ILE A 104 10.28 -27.04 -1.29
N GLN A 105 11.46 -27.29 -1.88
CA GLN A 105 11.67 -28.43 -2.78
C GLN A 105 11.59 -29.78 -2.04
N HIS A 106 11.86 -29.83 -0.73
CA HIS A 106 11.84 -31.06 0.04
C HIS A 106 10.43 -31.47 0.51
N GLU A 107 9.54 -30.52 0.79
CA GLU A 107 8.19 -30.81 1.29
C GLU A 107 7.19 -31.17 0.18
N ILE A 108 7.31 -30.58 -1.02
CA ILE A 108 6.35 -30.81 -2.12
C ILE A 108 6.59 -32.16 -2.82
N THR A 109 7.85 -32.63 -2.87
CA THR A 109 8.20 -33.90 -3.54
C THR A 109 7.58 -35.13 -2.85
N GLN A 110 7.21 -35.04 -1.56
CA GLN A 110 6.58 -36.15 -0.83
C GLN A 110 5.06 -36.24 -0.99
N ALA A 111 4.40 -35.22 -1.57
CA ALA A 111 2.94 -35.13 -1.62
C ALA A 111 2.28 -35.56 -2.95
N GLN A 112 3.06 -35.95 -3.97
CA GLN A 112 2.54 -36.18 -5.34
C GLN A 112 2.19 -37.64 -5.70
N ASP A 113 2.30 -38.60 -4.79
CA ASP A 113 2.13 -40.03 -5.11
C ASP A 113 0.77 -40.67 -4.74
N GLN A 114 -0.30 -39.88 -4.61
CA GLN A 114 -1.66 -40.45 -4.49
C GLN A 114 -2.64 -39.85 -5.51
N PRO A 115 -3.40 -40.70 -6.23
CA PRO A 115 -4.38 -40.23 -7.21
C PRO A 115 -5.58 -39.61 -6.49
N ILE A 116 -5.89 -38.36 -6.84
CA ILE A 116 -7.03 -37.62 -6.28
C ILE A 116 -8.31 -38.06 -7.01
N GLU A 117 -9.13 -38.88 -6.36
CA GLU A 117 -10.53 -39.09 -6.77
C GLU A 117 -11.34 -37.81 -6.54
N ARG A 118 -12.13 -37.40 -7.55
CA ARG A 118 -13.04 -36.25 -7.44
C ARG A 118 -14.33 -36.69 -6.72
N PRO A 119 -14.68 -36.11 -5.56
CA PRO A 119 -15.98 -36.39 -4.95
C PRO A 119 -17.08 -35.59 -5.65
N GLU A 120 -18.21 -36.25 -5.90
CA GLU A 120 -19.44 -35.63 -6.38
C GLU A 120 -20.00 -34.65 -5.34
N LEU A 121 -20.37 -33.44 -5.78
CA LEU A 121 -20.97 -32.43 -4.92
C LEU A 121 -22.39 -32.87 -4.49
N LYS A 122 -22.57 -33.10 -3.19
CA LYS A 122 -23.88 -33.00 -2.56
C LYS A 122 -24.13 -31.53 -2.20
N THR A 123 -25.15 -30.96 -2.82
CA THR A 123 -25.83 -29.74 -2.38
C THR A 123 -26.39 -29.98 -0.98
N ASP A 124 -25.71 -29.46 0.03
CA ASP A 124 -26.25 -28.72 1.19
C ASP A 124 -25.10 -28.49 2.19
N GLU A 125 -25.11 -27.32 2.85
CA GLU A 125 -24.07 -26.77 3.76
C GLU A 125 -22.93 -25.95 3.11
N VAL A 126 -23.28 -24.76 2.61
CA VAL A 126 -22.32 -23.65 2.44
C VAL A 126 -22.28 -22.83 3.74
N THR A 127 -21.56 -23.31 4.75
CA THR A 127 -21.11 -22.48 5.88
C THR A 127 -19.78 -23.00 6.40
N GLY A 128 -18.70 -22.28 6.14
CA GLY A 128 -17.41 -22.51 6.79
C GLY A 128 -16.21 -22.47 5.86
N LEU A 129 -15.82 -21.27 5.41
CA LEU A 129 -14.45 -21.06 4.94
C LEU A 129 -13.55 -20.94 6.16
N THR A 130 -12.74 -21.96 6.42
CA THR A 130 -11.68 -21.91 7.43
C THR A 130 -10.62 -20.89 6.99
N PRO A 131 -10.42 -19.76 7.69
CA PRO A 131 -9.45 -18.75 7.29
C PRO A 131 -8.03 -19.17 7.68
N ILE A 132 -7.05 -18.68 6.93
CA ILE A 132 -5.63 -18.75 7.28
C ILE A 132 -5.42 -18.16 8.67
N SER A 133 -4.59 -18.84 9.46
CA SER A 133 -4.11 -18.40 10.76
C SER A 133 -3.75 -16.90 10.76
N GLY A 134 -4.56 -16.09 11.45
CA GLY A 134 -4.09 -14.95 12.23
C GLY A 134 -4.13 -13.54 11.62
N HIS A 135 -4.28 -13.33 10.31
CA HIS A 135 -4.12 -11.98 9.72
C HIS A 135 -5.36 -11.50 8.96
N ARG A 136 -6.51 -11.44 9.65
CA ARG A 136 -7.59 -10.55 9.23
C ARG A 136 -7.30 -9.15 9.76
N PRO A 137 -7.49 -8.08 8.95
CA PRO A 137 -7.37 -6.72 9.46
C PRO A 137 -8.30 -6.56 10.66
N ARG A 138 -7.71 -6.21 11.80
CA ARG A 138 -8.46 -6.00 13.04
C ARG A 138 -9.22 -4.69 12.93
N TRP A 139 -10.52 -4.75 12.75
CA TRP A 139 -11.36 -3.56 12.64
C TRP A 139 -11.68 -2.99 14.02
N LEU A 140 -11.40 -1.71 14.20
CA LEU A 140 -11.71 -0.95 15.41
C LEU A 140 -13.06 -0.26 15.23
N THR A 141 -13.96 -0.44 16.20
CA THR A 141 -15.28 0.18 16.23
C THR A 141 -15.48 0.94 17.54
N PRO A 142 -16.30 2.00 17.56
CA PRO A 142 -16.54 2.78 18.78
C PRO A 142 -17.26 2.00 19.89
N GLU A 143 -17.88 0.86 19.57
CA GLU A 143 -18.54 -0.03 20.54
C GLU A 143 -17.55 -0.67 21.52
N HIS A 144 -16.34 -1.00 21.05
CA HIS A 144 -15.36 -1.77 21.82
C HIS A 144 -14.03 -1.04 22.01
N VAL A 145 -13.91 0.18 21.46
CA VAL A 145 -12.68 0.95 21.47
C VAL A 145 -12.98 2.38 21.91
N ARG A 146 -12.24 2.87 22.90
CA ARG A 146 -12.27 4.27 23.34
C ARG A 146 -10.94 4.95 23.04
N ILE A 147 -11.03 6.14 22.46
CA ILE A 147 -9.89 6.97 22.11
C ILE A 147 -9.95 8.21 22.99
N HIS A 148 -8.82 8.52 23.64
CA HIS A 148 -8.74 9.63 24.60
C HIS A 148 -7.31 10.15 24.66
N LEU A 149 -7.12 11.33 25.25
CA LEU A 149 -5.79 11.86 25.54
C LEU A 149 -5.31 11.34 26.89
N GLY A 150 -4.08 10.84 26.91
CA GLY A 150 -3.35 10.51 28.12
C GLY A 150 -2.40 11.63 28.54
N ASN A 151 -1.37 11.25 29.30
CA ASN A 151 -0.34 12.18 29.75
C ASN A 151 0.37 12.84 28.55
N HIS A 152 0.76 14.12 28.69
CA HIS A 152 1.47 14.89 27.66
C HIS A 152 0.73 15.00 26.31
N ASN A 153 -0.61 15.00 26.31
CA ASN A 153 -1.43 15.05 25.08
C ASN A 153 -1.14 13.91 24.09
N ALA A 154 -0.61 12.78 24.58
CA ALA A 154 -0.42 11.58 23.78
C ALA A 154 -1.78 10.89 23.56
N LEU A 155 -2.02 10.42 22.33
CA LEU A 155 -3.22 9.66 22.01
C LEU A 155 -3.15 8.29 22.69
N HIS A 156 -4.20 7.92 23.42
CA HIS A 156 -4.35 6.62 24.05
C HIS A 156 -5.56 5.90 23.47
N VAL A 157 -5.43 4.58 23.31
CA VAL A 157 -6.51 3.71 22.84
C VAL A 157 -6.77 2.64 23.88
N THR A 158 -7.99 2.57 24.39
CA THR A 158 -8.45 1.49 25.25
C THR A 158 -9.32 0.56 24.44
N ILE A 159 -8.99 -0.73 24.44
CA ILE A 159 -9.85 -1.77 23.88
C ILE A 159 -10.50 -2.52 25.03
N THR A 160 -11.82 -2.61 25.00
CA THR A 160 -12.62 -3.32 25.99
C THR A 160 -12.13 -4.76 26.15
N ASN A 161 -11.93 -5.18 27.40
CA ASN A 161 -11.48 -6.53 27.78
C ASN A 161 -10.08 -6.95 27.27
N GLU A 162 -9.23 -6.01 26.91
CA GLU A 162 -7.88 -6.34 26.45
C GLU A 162 -6.82 -5.51 27.17
N ARG A 163 -6.58 -4.27 26.70
CA ARG A 163 -5.53 -3.41 27.25
C ARG A 163 -5.70 -1.96 26.83
N ILE A 164 -4.87 -1.13 27.45
CA ILE A 164 -4.66 0.26 27.07
C ILE A 164 -3.34 0.34 26.28
N TYR A 165 -3.39 1.04 25.16
CA TYR A 165 -2.23 1.41 24.35
C TYR A 165 -1.94 2.88 24.59
N SER A 166 -0.73 3.19 25.02
CA SER A 166 -0.26 4.55 25.28
C SER A 166 0.71 4.99 24.19
N GLY A 167 0.73 6.29 23.86
CA GLY A 167 1.58 6.79 22.77
C GLY A 167 1.16 6.29 21.40
N VAL A 168 -0.15 6.16 21.17
CA VAL A 168 -0.71 5.71 19.89
C VAL A 168 -0.54 6.80 18.85
N PHE A 169 -0.33 6.38 17.61
CA PHE A 169 -0.31 7.24 16.45
C PHE A 169 -1.21 6.67 15.36
N ALA A 170 -1.63 7.55 14.45
CA ALA A 170 -2.54 7.21 13.36
C ALA A 170 -1.85 7.38 12.01
N LEU A 171 -2.17 6.50 11.06
CA LEU A 171 -1.75 6.56 9.66
C LEU A 171 -2.96 6.39 8.73
N ARG A 172 -3.15 7.32 7.79
CA ARG A 172 -4.02 7.17 6.62
C ARG A 172 -3.46 6.09 5.69
N CYS A 173 -4.20 5.01 5.48
CA CYS A 173 -3.89 4.06 4.40
C CYS A 173 -4.18 4.69 3.03
N MET A 174 -5.20 5.54 2.91
CA MET A 174 -5.59 6.21 1.65
C MET A 174 -5.54 7.74 1.76
N PRO A 175 -4.37 8.37 1.94
CA PRO A 175 -4.27 9.80 2.28
C PRO A 175 -4.81 10.77 1.23
N VAL A 176 -4.98 10.32 -0.02
CA VAL A 176 -5.42 11.15 -1.14
C VAL A 176 -6.83 10.76 -1.59
N SER A 177 -7.05 9.47 -1.88
CA SER A 177 -8.31 8.98 -2.42
C SER A 177 -9.44 8.91 -1.39
N ASP A 178 -9.11 8.63 -0.12
CA ASP A 178 -10.11 8.51 0.94
C ASP A 178 -9.50 8.83 2.32
N PRO A 179 -9.19 10.12 2.60
CA PRO A 179 -8.36 10.52 3.73
C PRO A 179 -9.01 10.28 5.11
N GLN A 180 -10.31 10.03 5.14
CA GLN A 180 -11.09 9.73 6.35
C GLN A 180 -11.41 8.24 6.51
N LYS A 181 -10.99 7.39 5.56
CA LYS A 181 -11.19 5.95 5.62
C LYS A 181 -9.88 5.20 5.71
N TYR A 182 -9.99 3.99 6.25
CA TYR A 182 -8.87 3.07 6.41
C TYR A 182 -7.70 3.71 7.16
N ILE A 183 -7.94 4.08 8.41
CA ILE A 183 -6.91 4.67 9.27
C ILE A 183 -6.35 3.60 10.19
N SER A 184 -5.06 3.33 10.06
CA SER A 184 -4.32 2.40 10.92
C SER A 184 -3.92 3.11 12.21
N LEU A 185 -4.34 2.56 13.35
CA LEU A 185 -3.84 2.96 14.67
C LEU A 185 -2.71 2.04 15.08
N ARG A 186 -1.60 2.62 15.52
CA ARG A 186 -0.35 1.92 15.78
C ARG A 186 0.33 2.43 17.04
N TRP A 187 1.19 1.62 17.63
CA TRP A 187 1.96 1.95 18.82
C TRP A 187 3.35 1.33 18.76
N HIS A 188 4.25 1.79 19.62
CA HIS A 188 5.57 1.17 19.81
C HIS A 188 5.52 0.18 20.97
N ASP A 189 5.98 -1.05 20.75
CA ASP A 189 6.12 -2.04 21.83
C ASP A 189 7.35 -1.77 22.73
N ALA A 190 7.60 -2.66 23.69
CA ALA A 190 8.70 -2.53 24.65
C ALA A 190 10.09 -2.51 23.97
N ASP A 191 10.21 -3.10 22.78
CA ASP A 191 11.43 -3.13 21.98
C ASP A 191 11.47 -1.98 20.96
N ASN A 192 10.58 -0.99 21.12
CA ASN A 192 10.41 0.17 20.24
C ASN A 192 10.03 -0.19 18.80
N ARG A 193 9.42 -1.36 18.57
CA ARG A 193 8.97 -1.79 17.24
C ARG A 193 7.57 -1.27 16.96
N ASP A 194 7.35 -0.86 15.72
CA ASP A 194 6.05 -0.41 15.22
C ASP A 194 5.07 -1.58 15.11
N GLN A 195 4.00 -1.53 15.90
CA GLN A 195 2.93 -2.54 15.89
C GLN A 195 1.59 -1.93 15.53
N GLU A 196 0.82 -2.60 14.67
CA GLU A 196 -0.55 -2.20 14.35
C GLU A 196 -1.52 -2.69 15.43
N ILE A 197 -2.33 -1.78 15.96
CA ILE A 197 -3.43 -2.08 16.87
C ILE A 197 -4.64 -2.53 16.05
N GLY A 198 -4.93 -1.83 14.96
CA GLY A 198 -6.04 -2.14 14.06
C GLY A 198 -6.39 -0.98 13.14
N LEU A 199 -7.45 -1.18 12.36
CA LEU A 199 -7.91 -0.27 11.31
C LEU A 199 -9.28 0.31 11.64
N ILE A 200 -9.45 1.60 11.40
CA ILE A 200 -10.73 2.29 11.36
C ILE A 200 -11.23 2.28 9.92
N ARG A 201 -12.46 1.80 9.70
CA ARG A 201 -13.09 1.81 8.37
C ARG A 201 -13.38 3.23 7.90
N ALA A 202 -14.12 4.00 8.69
CA ALA A 202 -14.40 5.41 8.42
C ALA A 202 -14.47 6.22 9.72
N LEU A 203 -13.89 7.43 9.71
CA LEU A 203 -13.97 8.36 10.85
C LEU A 203 -15.39 8.86 11.13
N THR A 204 -16.26 8.82 10.13
CA THR A 204 -17.68 9.17 10.26
C THR A 204 -18.41 8.25 11.22
N ASP A 205 -17.96 7.01 11.36
CA ASP A 205 -18.56 6.00 12.24
C ASP A 205 -18.22 6.27 13.72
N TRP A 206 -17.27 7.16 13.99
CA TRP A 206 -16.78 7.46 15.34
C TRP A 206 -17.46 8.71 15.94
N PRO A 207 -17.64 8.76 17.27
CA PRO A 207 -18.03 9.95 18.01
C PRO A 207 -17.15 11.17 17.69
N ALA A 208 -17.73 12.37 17.79
CA ALA A 208 -17.06 13.62 17.39
C ALA A 208 -15.76 13.90 18.16
N ASP A 209 -15.77 13.64 19.46
CA ASP A 209 -14.60 13.76 20.35
C ASP A 209 -13.46 12.81 19.92
N ALA A 210 -13.76 11.55 19.67
CA ALA A 210 -12.78 10.58 19.18
C ALA A 210 -12.23 10.97 17.80
N ARG A 211 -13.11 11.46 16.91
CA ARG A 211 -12.75 11.90 15.57
C ARG A 211 -11.75 13.05 15.60
N GLU A 212 -12.03 14.10 16.38
CA GLU A 212 -11.15 15.26 16.53
C GLU A 212 -9.75 14.85 17.03
N LEU A 213 -9.69 13.91 17.98
CA LEU A 213 -8.42 13.39 18.49
C LEU A 213 -7.61 12.61 17.45
N ILE A 214 -8.28 11.77 16.66
CA ILE A 214 -7.63 11.03 15.57
C ILE A 214 -7.16 11.98 14.47
N GLU A 215 -8.00 12.95 14.08
CA GLU A 215 -7.64 13.97 13.09
C GLU A 215 -6.45 14.79 13.53
N ALA A 216 -6.44 15.26 14.78
CA ALA A 216 -5.28 15.96 15.35
C ALA A 216 -4.02 15.08 15.35
N ALA A 217 -4.14 13.78 15.66
CA ALA A 217 -3.01 12.85 15.61
C ALA A 217 -2.51 12.59 14.18
N LEU A 218 -3.41 12.53 13.20
CA LEU A 218 -3.08 12.42 11.78
C LEU A 218 -2.37 13.68 11.28
N THR A 219 -2.87 14.86 11.61
CA THR A 219 -2.22 16.14 11.24
C THR A 219 -0.83 16.27 11.86
N ARG A 220 -0.61 15.78 13.09
CA ARG A 220 0.72 15.77 13.71
C ARG A 220 1.75 14.88 13.02
N ARG A 221 1.33 13.80 12.35
CA ARG A 221 2.23 12.76 11.80
C ARG A 221 2.38 12.80 10.28
N TYR A 222 1.34 13.23 9.57
CA TYR A 222 1.48 13.58 8.17
C TYR A 222 2.01 15.01 8.15
N LEU A 223 3.26 15.23 7.75
CA LEU A 223 3.72 16.51 7.21
C LEU A 223 2.98 16.77 5.88
N LEU A 224 1.66 16.90 5.97
CA LEU A 224 0.75 17.34 4.94
C LEU A 224 0.47 18.79 5.31
N HIS A 225 1.23 19.69 4.72
CA HIS A 225 1.07 21.11 4.95
C HIS A 225 -0.07 21.63 4.09
N GLU A 226 -1.13 22.13 4.70
CA GLU A 226 -2.20 22.78 3.96
C GLU A 226 -1.70 24.16 3.52
N VAL A 227 -1.57 24.37 2.22
CA VAL A 227 -1.17 25.65 1.64
C VAL A 227 -2.38 26.58 1.64
N ILE A 228 -2.33 27.57 2.53
CA ILE A 228 -3.35 28.61 2.69
C ILE A 228 -3.13 29.73 1.67
N SER A 229 -1.88 30.12 1.44
CA SER A 229 -1.51 31.15 0.47
C SER A 229 -0.20 30.83 -0.25
N ILE A 230 -0.08 31.31 -1.49
CA ILE A 230 1.16 31.23 -2.27
C ILE A 230 1.75 32.64 -2.36
N GLU A 231 2.90 32.84 -1.76
CA GLU A 231 3.58 34.14 -1.76
C GLU A 231 4.46 34.31 -3.00
N SER A 232 5.20 33.27 -3.38
CA SER A 232 5.98 33.28 -4.63
C SER A 232 6.27 31.88 -5.16
N ILE A 233 6.45 31.79 -6.48
CA ILE A 233 6.97 30.60 -7.17
C ILE A 233 8.11 31.08 -8.07
N LYS A 234 9.32 30.56 -7.83
CA LYS A 234 10.53 30.91 -8.60
C LYS A 234 11.05 29.69 -9.35
N PRO A 235 11.06 29.69 -10.69
CA PRO A 235 11.66 28.60 -11.44
C PRO A 235 13.19 28.65 -11.37
N PHE A 236 13.81 27.49 -11.15
CA PHE A 236 15.27 27.31 -11.22
C PHE A 236 15.62 25.97 -11.86
N HIS A 237 16.15 26.00 -13.09
CA HIS A 237 16.34 24.81 -13.94
C HIS A 237 15.04 23.98 -14.07
N ASN A 238 15.06 22.72 -13.63
CA ASN A 238 13.92 21.79 -13.66
C ASN A 238 13.16 21.75 -12.33
N TYR A 239 13.30 22.78 -11.50
CA TYR A 239 12.67 22.88 -10.18
C TYR A 239 11.86 24.17 -10.03
N LEU A 240 10.90 24.12 -9.12
CA LEU A 240 10.12 25.27 -8.66
C LEU A 240 10.38 25.44 -7.16
N ASP A 241 10.83 26.64 -6.78
CA ASP A 241 10.97 27.07 -5.40
C ASP A 241 9.69 27.82 -4.99
N PHE A 242 8.97 27.24 -4.03
CA PHE A 242 7.73 27.76 -3.49
C PHE A 242 8.00 28.48 -2.17
N SER A 243 7.43 29.68 -2.02
CA SER A 243 7.23 30.33 -0.73
C SER A 243 5.73 30.41 -0.46
N VAL A 244 5.29 29.80 0.63
CA VAL A 244 3.86 29.62 0.96
C VAL A 244 3.58 29.94 2.42
N ILE A 245 2.34 30.31 2.72
CA ILE A 245 1.81 30.26 4.09
C ILE A 245 1.01 28.97 4.22
N THR A 246 1.35 28.19 5.24
CA THR A 246 0.68 26.94 5.57
C THR A 246 -0.11 27.07 6.85
N ASP A 247 -0.90 26.05 7.17
CA ASP A 247 -1.52 25.84 8.49
C ASP A 247 -0.51 25.82 9.66
N HIS A 248 0.76 25.57 9.37
CA HIS A 248 1.87 25.58 10.32
C HIS A 248 2.74 26.85 10.26
N GLY A 249 2.33 27.86 9.49
CA GLY A 249 3.07 29.11 9.32
C GLY A 249 3.82 29.21 7.98
N PRO A 250 4.69 30.22 7.81
CA PRO A 250 5.42 30.43 6.56
C PRO A 250 6.42 29.31 6.32
N MET A 251 6.42 28.75 5.12
CA MET A 251 7.31 27.68 4.69
C MET A 251 7.84 27.92 3.28
N THR A 252 8.98 27.32 3.00
CA THR A 252 9.56 27.24 1.66
C THR A 252 9.86 25.80 1.32
N PHE A 253 9.58 25.39 0.10
CA PHE A 253 9.90 24.05 -0.38
C PHE A 253 10.26 24.07 -1.86
N ILE A 254 11.00 23.05 -2.31
CA ILE A 254 11.44 22.92 -3.70
C ILE A 254 10.82 21.65 -4.28
N MET A 255 10.12 21.76 -5.40
CA MET A 255 9.58 20.61 -6.11
C MET A 255 10.19 20.48 -7.51
N ARG A 256 10.24 19.26 -8.06
CA ARG A 256 10.55 19.06 -9.48
C ARG A 256 9.43 19.64 -10.34
N HIS A 257 9.77 20.33 -11.42
CA HIS A 257 8.83 20.81 -12.42
C HIS A 257 8.40 19.64 -13.33
N SER A 258 7.57 18.75 -12.79
CA SER A 258 7.14 17.50 -13.43
C SER A 258 5.68 17.19 -13.11
N GLY A 259 4.99 16.55 -14.06
CA GLY A 259 3.62 16.03 -13.89
C GLY A 259 3.45 15.12 -12.67
N SER A 260 4.48 14.37 -12.30
CA SER A 260 4.44 13.46 -11.15
C SER A 260 4.53 14.17 -9.80
N ALA A 261 4.96 15.43 -9.77
CA ALA A 261 5.21 16.20 -8.55
C ALA A 261 4.03 17.10 -8.15
N ALA A 262 3.04 17.29 -9.02
CA ALA A 262 1.76 17.89 -8.67
C ALA A 262 0.62 17.03 -9.20
N ILE A 263 -0.20 16.51 -8.28
CA ILE A 263 -1.25 15.53 -8.52
C ILE A 263 -2.60 16.19 -8.22
N ASP A 264 -3.64 15.86 -8.98
CA ASP A 264 -5.00 16.30 -8.67
C ASP A 264 -5.44 15.83 -7.27
N TYR A 265 -6.01 16.77 -6.51
CA TYR A 265 -6.56 16.52 -5.18
C TYR A 265 -8.04 16.95 -5.16
N GLY A 266 -8.95 15.98 -5.16
CA GLY A 266 -10.39 16.24 -5.29
C GLY A 266 -10.76 16.79 -6.67
N HIS A 267 -11.78 17.65 -6.74
CA HIS A 267 -12.25 18.23 -8.00
C HIS A 267 -11.48 19.49 -8.44
N THR A 268 -10.95 20.25 -7.48
CA THR A 268 -10.38 21.58 -7.73
C THR A 268 -9.07 21.83 -6.97
N GLY A 269 -8.58 20.86 -6.20
CA GLY A 269 -7.35 20.99 -5.41
C GLY A 269 -6.13 20.36 -6.08
N LYS A 270 -4.96 20.58 -5.48
CA LYS A 270 -3.67 20.01 -5.89
C LYS A 270 -2.88 19.49 -4.70
N LEU A 271 -2.21 18.36 -4.87
CA LEU A 271 -1.21 17.82 -3.97
C LEU A 271 0.17 17.99 -4.61
N LEU A 272 1.05 18.72 -3.94
CA LEU A 272 2.43 18.96 -4.35
C LEU A 272 3.37 18.08 -3.52
N ILE A 273 4.39 17.54 -4.19
CA ILE A 273 5.41 16.69 -3.59
C ILE A 273 6.77 17.36 -3.83
N ASP A 274 7.48 17.67 -2.75
CA ASP A 274 8.79 18.30 -2.81
C ASP A 274 9.91 17.27 -3.09
N VAL A 275 11.15 17.74 -3.20
CA VAL A 275 12.32 16.88 -3.47
C VAL A 275 12.67 15.92 -2.33
N GLU A 276 12.15 16.15 -1.13
CA GLU A 276 12.32 15.32 0.07
C GLU A 276 11.09 14.43 0.33
N GLU A 277 10.15 14.36 -0.62
CA GLU A 277 8.88 13.60 -0.53
C GLU A 277 7.90 14.15 0.52
N ASN A 278 8.09 15.38 1.00
CA ASN A 278 7.11 16.09 1.81
C ASN A 278 5.91 16.50 0.97
N ARG A 279 4.75 16.61 1.62
CA ARG A 279 3.47 16.79 0.93
C ARG A 279 2.86 18.13 1.29
N PHE A 280 2.47 18.90 0.27
CA PHE A 280 1.79 20.17 0.42
C PHE A 280 0.45 20.10 -0.32
N VAL A 281 -0.65 20.31 0.38
CA VAL A 281 -1.99 20.23 -0.23
C VAL A 281 -2.58 21.62 -0.36
N ILE A 282 -3.07 21.94 -1.55
CA ILE A 282 -3.99 23.03 -1.81
C ILE A 282 -5.38 22.38 -1.94
N PRO A 283 -6.24 22.40 -0.91
CA PRO A 283 -7.49 21.62 -0.92
C PRO A 283 -8.46 22.05 -2.02
N ASP A 284 -8.43 23.34 -2.37
CA ASP A 284 -9.26 23.94 -3.40
C ASP A 284 -8.56 25.18 -3.96
N LEU A 285 -8.18 25.14 -5.25
CA LEU A 285 -7.56 26.28 -5.95
C LEU A 285 -8.48 27.52 -5.98
N ASN A 286 -9.79 27.34 -5.79
CA ASN A 286 -10.73 28.46 -5.73
C ASN A 286 -10.61 29.30 -4.46
N ARG A 287 -10.00 28.76 -3.39
CA ARG A 287 -9.71 29.49 -2.16
C ARG A 287 -8.53 30.45 -2.29
N LEU A 288 -7.64 30.22 -3.26
CA LEU A 288 -6.56 31.14 -3.59
C LEU A 288 -7.12 32.39 -4.28
N THR A 289 -6.50 33.54 -4.00
CA THR A 289 -6.81 34.78 -4.73
C THR A 289 -6.52 34.62 -6.22
N GLU A 290 -7.18 35.40 -7.07
CA GLU A 290 -6.98 35.35 -8.53
C GLU A 290 -5.50 35.49 -8.92
N ARG A 291 -4.76 36.38 -8.25
CA ARG A 291 -3.31 36.55 -8.45
C ARG A 291 -2.51 35.31 -8.08
N GLN A 292 -2.84 34.65 -6.97
CA GLN A 292 -2.14 33.45 -6.49
C GLN A 292 -2.45 32.25 -7.38
N ARG A 293 -3.71 32.11 -7.81
CA ARG A 293 -4.13 31.07 -8.75
C ARG A 293 -3.43 31.24 -10.10
N ALA A 294 -3.44 32.45 -10.67
CA ALA A 294 -2.73 32.73 -11.91
C ALA A 294 -1.21 32.49 -11.80
N LEU A 295 -0.61 32.80 -10.64
CA LEU A 295 0.79 32.49 -10.37
C LEU A 295 1.05 30.98 -10.35
N PHE A 296 0.16 30.21 -9.71
CA PHE A 296 0.26 28.76 -9.63
C PHE A 296 0.06 28.10 -11.00
N GLU A 297 -1.02 28.42 -11.70
CA GLU A 297 -1.37 27.87 -13.02
C GLU A 297 -0.33 28.22 -14.11
N ARG A 298 0.42 29.32 -13.94
CA ARG A 298 1.53 29.67 -14.82
C ARG A 298 2.65 28.63 -14.82
N TYR A 299 2.87 27.94 -13.71
CA TYR A 299 3.96 26.98 -13.54
C TYR A 299 3.50 25.54 -13.33
N VAL A 300 2.23 25.33 -12.94
CA VAL A 300 1.63 24.02 -12.68
C VAL A 300 0.31 23.94 -13.43
N TYR A 301 0.35 23.42 -14.67
CA TYR A 301 -0.78 23.46 -15.63
C TYR A 301 -1.26 22.08 -16.09
N TRP A 302 -0.74 21.01 -15.51
CA TRP A 302 -1.12 19.63 -15.80
C TRP A 302 -2.13 19.09 -14.79
#